data_AF-A0A2V9R2Q7-F1
#
_entry.id   AF-A0A2V9R2Q7-F1
#
_cell.length_a   1.000
_cell.length_b   1.000
_cell.length_c   1.000
_cell.angle_alpha   90.00
_cell.angle_beta   90.00
_cell.angle_gamma   90.00
#
_symmetry.space_group_name_H-M   'P 1'
#
loop_
_entity.id
_entity.type
_entity.pdbx_description
1 polymer ?
#
loop_
_entity_poly.entity_id
_entity_poly.type
_entity_poly.pdbx_seq_one_letter_code
_entity_poly.pdbx_strand_id
1 'polypeptide(L)'
;MSAHAEFLRAASQDTNLATQIKTDFRKAGLSDPDLRMLEFVEKLAQSPWLVVETDIKRLRQAGFNDVGILHIVLGSAHFNYLNRMADGIGIKFDYKTDIPEYKIPQESSPLASADPVRGETFHWDGSTKKPREGAIAWIEGPAATADSGRSLEPQNLYRVMGENPEARDLAREWRCYQLRATTALDARQRMRIALFISGWNRCDYSIYWYQRALTQLGEDQSLLARLAQGKAPENLGGLDQLVFQHAARLTQEPWTTKEETIEELRQAGLDDKDILQLTMLASYLSFENRVALGLGVALEF
;
A
#
# COMPACT_ATOMS: atom_id res chain seq x y z
N MET A 1 -15.97 -3.32 -5.71
CA MET A 1 -16.67 -3.23 -4.39
C MET A 1 -17.92 -4.09 -4.23
N SER A 2 -18.70 -4.45 -5.26
CA SER A 2 -19.96 -5.20 -5.06
C SER A 2 -19.79 -6.64 -4.53
N ALA A 3 -18.68 -7.33 -4.81
CA ALA A 3 -18.43 -8.70 -4.31
C ALA A 3 -18.32 -8.80 -2.79
N HIS A 4 -17.55 -7.93 -2.15
CA HIS A 4 -17.39 -8.00 -0.70
C HIS A 4 -18.67 -7.63 0.04
N ALA A 5 -19.49 -6.73 -0.51
CA ALA A 5 -20.82 -6.45 0.02
C ALA A 5 -21.77 -7.65 -0.12
N GLU A 6 -21.69 -8.42 -1.22
CA GLU A 6 -22.44 -9.67 -1.37
C GLU A 6 -21.98 -10.76 -0.40
N PHE A 7 -20.67 -10.92 -0.19
CA PHE A 7 -20.17 -11.85 0.83
C PHE A 7 -20.64 -11.46 2.23
N LEU A 8 -20.62 -10.17 2.55
CA LEU A 8 -21.14 -9.66 3.81
C LEU A 8 -22.64 -9.92 3.94
N ARG A 9 -23.44 -9.62 2.91
CA ARG A 9 -24.88 -9.92 2.88
C ARG A 9 -25.15 -11.40 3.11
N ALA A 10 -24.39 -12.28 2.45
CA ALA A 10 -24.54 -13.72 2.59
C ALA A 10 -24.16 -14.21 4.00
N ALA A 11 -23.12 -13.63 4.61
CA ALA A 11 -22.70 -14.00 5.96
C ALA A 11 -23.63 -13.44 7.05
N SER A 12 -24.09 -12.19 6.91
CA SER A 12 -24.96 -11.52 7.88
C SER A 12 -26.43 -11.89 7.72
N GLN A 13 -26.83 -12.37 6.53
CA GLN A 13 -28.23 -12.49 6.11
C GLN A 13 -28.99 -11.14 6.16
N ASP A 14 -28.28 -10.02 6.04
CA ASP A 14 -28.83 -8.67 6.13
C ASP A 14 -28.36 -7.79 4.95
N THR A 15 -29.25 -7.60 3.98
CA THR A 15 -29.03 -6.73 2.81
C THR A 15 -28.92 -5.26 3.19
N ASN A 16 -29.65 -4.81 4.20
CA ASN A 16 -29.63 -3.41 4.63
C ASN A 16 -28.29 -3.08 5.28
N LEU A 17 -27.82 -3.92 6.20
CA LEU A 17 -26.48 -3.82 6.80
C LEU A 17 -25.39 -3.78 5.73
N ALA A 18 -25.41 -4.73 4.78
CA ALA A 18 -24.42 -4.79 3.72
C ALA A 18 -24.44 -3.55 2.80
N THR A 19 -25.64 -3.05 2.48
CA THR A 19 -25.81 -1.83 1.69
C THR A 19 -25.31 -0.60 2.44
N GLN A 20 -25.65 -0.46 3.72
CA GLN A 20 -25.22 0.67 4.53
C GLN A 20 -23.72 0.66 4.77
N ILE A 21 -23.10 -0.48 5.08
CA ILE A 21 -21.64 -0.58 5.18
C ILE A 21 -20.95 -0.18 3.87
N LYS A 22 -21.51 -0.59 2.72
CA LYS A 22 -20.98 -0.22 1.40
C LYS A 22 -21.05 1.29 1.13
N THR A 23 -22.10 1.97 1.58
CA THR A 23 -22.32 3.40 1.27
C THR A 23 -21.81 4.35 2.34
N ASP A 24 -22.09 4.05 3.61
CA ASP A 24 -21.74 4.83 4.80
C ASP A 24 -21.94 3.98 6.06
N PHE A 25 -20.88 3.27 6.46
CA PHE A 25 -20.93 2.34 7.60
C PHE A 25 -21.31 3.00 8.93
N ARG A 26 -21.20 4.33 9.04
CA ARG A 26 -21.57 5.07 10.25
C ARG A 26 -23.07 5.08 10.50
N LYS A 27 -23.87 4.83 9.45
CA LYS A 27 -25.34 4.72 9.55
C LYS A 27 -25.82 3.31 9.87
N ALA A 28 -24.94 2.32 9.81
CA ALA A 28 -25.27 0.89 9.85
C ALA A 28 -25.64 0.31 11.22
N GLY A 29 -25.81 1.14 12.26
CA GLY A 29 -26.20 0.68 13.60
C GLY A 29 -25.18 -0.27 14.24
N LEU A 30 -23.89 -0.06 13.95
CA LEU A 30 -22.81 -0.94 14.39
C LEU A 30 -22.55 -0.84 15.89
N SER A 31 -21.94 -1.89 16.45
CA SER A 31 -21.36 -1.84 17.79
C SER A 31 -20.23 -0.79 17.85
N ASP A 32 -19.93 -0.23 19.03
CA ASP A 32 -18.80 0.70 19.18
C ASP A 32 -17.47 0.06 18.70
N PRO A 33 -17.13 -1.19 19.05
CA PRO A 33 -15.94 -1.87 18.50
C PRO A 33 -15.90 -1.90 16.97
N ASP A 34 -17.00 -2.28 16.30
CA ASP A 34 -17.04 -2.34 14.83
C ASP A 34 -16.92 -0.96 14.19
N LEU A 35 -17.57 0.05 14.79
CA LEU A 35 -17.46 1.43 14.33
C LEU A 35 -16.02 1.94 14.42
N ARG A 36 -15.33 1.72 15.56
CA ARG A 36 -13.92 2.12 15.73
C ARG A 36 -12.98 1.38 14.80
N MET A 37 -13.22 0.10 14.59
CA MET A 37 -12.48 -0.70 13.63
C MET A 37 -12.63 -0.11 12.22
N LEU A 38 -13.84 0.17 11.76
CA LEU A 38 -14.07 0.70 10.42
C LEU A 38 -13.56 2.13 10.23
N GLU A 39 -13.63 2.99 11.25
CA GLU A 39 -12.98 4.32 11.24
C GLU A 39 -11.46 4.20 11.04
N PHE A 40 -10.82 3.25 11.73
CA PHE A 40 -9.40 2.97 11.55
C PHE A 40 -9.08 2.39 10.17
N VAL A 41 -9.87 1.42 9.69
CA VAL A 41 -9.73 0.80 8.37
C VAL A 41 -9.84 1.85 7.26
N GLU A 42 -10.81 2.76 7.34
CA GLU A 42 -10.99 3.87 6.41
C GLU A 42 -9.74 4.77 6.38
N LYS A 43 -9.26 5.19 7.56
CA LYS A 43 -8.04 6.00 7.69
C LYS A 43 -6.82 5.29 7.10
N LEU A 44 -6.61 4.01 7.41
CA LEU A 44 -5.49 3.21 6.91
C LEU A 44 -5.58 2.98 5.39
N ALA A 45 -6.78 2.82 4.84
CA ALA A 45 -6.99 2.63 3.41
C ALA A 45 -6.71 3.92 2.61
N GLN A 46 -7.20 5.07 3.10
CA GLN A 46 -7.17 6.35 2.37
C GLN A 46 -5.92 7.19 2.67
N SER A 47 -5.46 7.21 3.92
CA SER A 47 -4.38 8.08 4.39
C SER A 47 -3.51 7.38 5.43
N PRO A 48 -2.83 6.27 5.08
CA PRO A 48 -2.05 5.48 6.03
C PRO A 48 -0.95 6.28 6.74
N TRP A 49 -0.41 7.31 6.10
CA TRP A 49 0.60 8.20 6.68
C TRP A 49 0.11 9.09 7.82
N LEU A 50 -1.21 9.16 8.05
CA LEU A 50 -1.81 9.87 9.18
C LEU A 50 -2.05 8.96 10.39
N VAL A 51 -1.81 7.65 10.28
CA VAL A 51 -1.96 6.71 11.40
C VAL A 51 -0.94 7.03 12.47
N VAL A 52 -1.40 7.15 13.71
CA VAL A 52 -0.64 7.54 14.89
C VAL A 52 -1.07 6.73 16.11
N GLU A 53 -0.30 6.80 17.20
CA GLU A 53 -0.55 6.05 18.44
C GLU A 53 -1.96 6.23 19.02
N THR A 54 -2.53 7.43 18.92
CA THR A 54 -3.88 7.68 19.44
C THR A 54 -4.95 6.87 18.73
N ASP A 55 -4.76 6.52 17.45
CA ASP A 55 -5.75 5.72 16.72
C ASP A 55 -5.87 4.31 17.30
N ILE A 56 -4.76 3.76 17.77
CA ILE A 56 -4.72 2.38 18.25
C ILE A 56 -5.02 2.32 19.75
N LYS A 57 -4.68 3.37 20.52
CA LYS A 57 -5.26 3.57 21.85
C LYS A 57 -6.79 3.52 21.80
N ARG A 58 -7.42 4.11 20.77
CA ARG A 58 -8.87 4.02 20.56
C ARG A 58 -9.34 2.59 20.25
N LEU A 59 -8.61 1.83 19.42
CA LEU A 59 -8.93 0.41 19.17
C LEU A 59 -8.83 -0.42 20.46
N ARG A 60 -7.80 -0.21 21.28
CA ARG A 60 -7.66 -0.89 22.59
C ARG A 60 -8.78 -0.53 23.55
N GLN A 61 -9.17 0.75 23.61
CA GLN A 61 -10.31 1.22 24.40
C GLN A 61 -11.63 0.59 23.95
N ALA A 62 -11.75 0.30 22.65
CA ALA A 62 -12.89 -0.41 22.07
C ALA A 62 -12.82 -1.95 22.26
N GLY A 63 -11.79 -2.47 22.95
CA GLY A 63 -11.69 -3.88 23.35
C GLY A 63 -10.82 -4.75 22.45
N PHE A 64 -10.16 -4.21 21.42
CA PHE A 64 -9.22 -5.00 20.62
C PHE A 64 -7.88 -5.18 21.33
N ASN A 65 -7.42 -6.43 21.41
CA ASN A 65 -6.05 -6.75 21.83
C ASN A 65 -5.06 -6.57 20.67
N ASP A 66 -3.76 -6.70 20.94
CA ASP A 66 -2.71 -6.45 19.93
C ASP A 66 -2.79 -7.41 18.73
N VAL A 67 -3.20 -8.66 18.95
CA VAL A 67 -3.44 -9.63 17.87
C VAL A 67 -4.62 -9.20 16.99
N GLY A 68 -5.71 -8.74 17.61
CA GLY A 68 -6.87 -8.21 16.89
C GLY A 68 -6.52 -6.97 16.06
N ILE A 69 -5.72 -6.06 16.63
CA ILE A 69 -5.23 -4.86 15.91
C ILE A 69 -4.34 -5.26 14.74
N LEU A 70 -3.44 -6.23 14.92
CA LEU A 70 -2.61 -6.77 13.85
C LEU A 70 -3.49 -7.34 12.72
N HIS A 71 -4.53 -8.12 13.05
CA HIS A 71 -5.47 -8.65 12.06
C HIS A 71 -6.23 -7.54 11.33
N ILE A 72 -6.65 -6.47 12.02
CA ILE A 72 -7.29 -5.31 11.39
C ILE A 72 -6.34 -4.68 10.37
N VAL A 73 -5.07 -4.44 10.73
CA VAL A 73 -4.08 -3.84 9.82
C VAL A 73 -3.81 -4.73 8.61
N LEU A 74 -3.51 -6.02 8.85
CA LEU A 74 -3.20 -6.98 7.79
C LEU A 74 -4.39 -7.20 6.85
N GLY A 75 -5.59 -7.38 7.41
CA GLY A 75 -6.82 -7.54 6.63
C GLY A 75 -7.12 -6.32 5.78
N SER A 76 -7.04 -5.11 6.36
CA SER A 76 -7.24 -3.85 5.63
C SER A 76 -6.25 -3.69 4.48
N ALA A 77 -4.96 -3.92 4.75
CA ALA A 77 -3.93 -3.85 3.73
C ALA A 77 -4.16 -4.91 2.64
N HIS A 78 -4.57 -6.12 3.00
CA HIS A 78 -4.80 -7.21 2.05
C HIS A 78 -5.96 -6.90 1.10
N PHE A 79 -7.09 -6.42 1.60
CA PHE A 79 -8.19 -5.97 0.73
C PHE A 79 -7.78 -4.78 -0.15
N ASN A 80 -6.91 -3.89 0.36
CA ASN A 80 -6.33 -2.81 -0.43
C ASN A 80 -5.50 -3.31 -1.62
N TYR A 81 -4.74 -4.40 -1.44
CA TYR A 81 -4.03 -5.13 -2.51
C TYR A 81 -4.99 -5.76 -3.51
N LEU A 82 -5.96 -6.54 -3.03
CA LEU A 82 -6.90 -7.27 -3.90
C LEU A 82 -7.76 -6.33 -4.75
N ASN A 83 -8.23 -5.22 -4.17
CA ASN A 83 -9.01 -4.24 -4.91
C ASN A 83 -8.18 -3.58 -6.03
N ARG A 84 -6.91 -3.24 -5.78
CA ARG A 84 -5.99 -2.71 -6.80
C ARG A 84 -5.69 -3.70 -7.90
N MET A 85 -5.53 -4.97 -7.54
CA MET A 85 -5.41 -6.05 -8.51
C MET A 85 -6.65 -6.12 -9.38
N ALA A 86 -7.84 -6.22 -8.78
CA ALA A 86 -9.09 -6.36 -9.51
C ALA A 86 -9.36 -5.17 -10.45
N ASP A 87 -9.20 -3.94 -9.97
CA ASP A 87 -9.39 -2.74 -10.77
C ASP A 87 -8.29 -2.59 -11.83
N GLY A 88 -7.04 -2.91 -11.48
CA GLY A 88 -5.87 -2.72 -12.32
C GLY A 88 -5.77 -3.65 -13.54
N ILE A 89 -6.39 -4.83 -13.48
CA ILE A 89 -6.53 -5.75 -14.62
C ILE A 89 -7.97 -5.81 -15.17
N GLY A 90 -8.88 -4.99 -14.66
CA GLY A 90 -10.25 -4.88 -15.17
C GLY A 90 -11.10 -6.14 -14.97
N ILE A 91 -10.98 -6.82 -13.82
CA ILE A 91 -11.84 -7.97 -13.50
C ILE A 91 -13.31 -7.53 -13.53
N LYS A 92 -14.09 -8.11 -14.45
CA LYS A 92 -15.53 -7.85 -14.59
C LYS A 92 -16.32 -8.76 -13.64
N PHE A 93 -17.41 -8.23 -13.10
CA PHE A 93 -18.38 -9.04 -12.35
C PHE A 93 -19.14 -9.97 -13.31
N ASP A 94 -19.24 -11.25 -12.96
CA ASP A 94 -19.87 -12.30 -13.78
C ASP A 94 -21.12 -12.93 -13.13
N TYR A 95 -21.64 -12.33 -12.05
CA TYR A 95 -22.83 -12.81 -11.33
C TYR A 95 -23.85 -11.69 -11.06
N LYS A 96 -25.11 -12.09 -10.82
CA LYS A 96 -26.22 -11.18 -10.48
C LYS A 96 -26.22 -10.88 -8.98
N THR A 97 -26.48 -9.62 -8.63
CA THR A 97 -26.50 -9.12 -7.25
C THR A 97 -27.60 -8.08 -7.08
N ASP A 98 -28.26 -8.10 -5.91
CA ASP A 98 -29.26 -7.08 -5.52
C ASP A 98 -28.62 -5.88 -4.82
N ILE A 99 -27.31 -5.94 -4.53
CA ILE A 99 -26.57 -4.82 -3.94
C ILE A 99 -26.34 -3.76 -5.03
N PRO A 100 -26.80 -2.51 -4.83
CA PRO A 100 -26.67 -1.45 -5.83
C PRO A 100 -25.23 -1.23 -6.27
N GLU A 101 -24.98 -1.02 -7.56
CA GLU A 101 -23.64 -0.75 -8.07
C GLU A 101 -23.03 0.51 -7.41
N TYR A 102 -21.74 0.45 -7.09
CA TYR A 102 -21.05 1.63 -6.56
C TYR A 102 -20.80 2.61 -7.72
N LYS A 103 -21.40 3.80 -7.66
CA LYS A 103 -21.16 4.84 -8.66
C LYS A 103 -19.83 5.53 -8.35
N ILE A 104 -18.88 5.42 -9.28
CA ILE A 104 -17.62 6.16 -9.22
C ILE A 104 -17.95 7.67 -9.29
N PRO A 105 -17.48 8.51 -8.35
CA PRO A 105 -17.71 9.95 -8.39
C PRO A 105 -17.20 10.56 -9.70
N GLN A 106 -18.02 11.38 -10.38
CA GLN A 106 -17.63 12.01 -11.66
C GLN A 106 -16.42 12.97 -11.53
N GLU A 107 -16.16 13.49 -10.33
CA GLU A 107 -15.06 14.40 -10.03
C GLU A 107 -13.75 13.69 -9.65
N SER A 108 -13.69 12.34 -9.64
CA SER A 108 -12.41 11.64 -9.48
C SER A 108 -11.56 11.86 -10.73
N SER A 109 -10.77 12.93 -10.70
CA SER A 109 -9.83 13.26 -11.76
C SER A 109 -8.58 12.41 -11.56
N PRO A 110 -8.16 11.60 -12.56
CA PRO A 110 -7.13 10.55 -12.41
C PRO A 110 -5.77 11.00 -11.86
N LEU A 111 -5.51 12.31 -11.78
CA LEU A 111 -4.22 12.91 -11.43
C LEU A 111 -4.32 14.30 -10.75
N ALA A 112 -5.52 14.78 -10.41
CA ALA A 112 -5.70 16.21 -10.04
C ALA A 112 -5.94 16.51 -8.56
N SER A 113 -5.88 15.53 -7.64
CA SER A 113 -5.94 15.88 -6.22
C SER A 113 -4.66 16.64 -5.84
N ALA A 114 -4.79 17.95 -5.74
CA ALA A 114 -3.74 18.84 -5.25
C ALA A 114 -3.23 18.31 -3.91
N ASP A 115 -1.95 17.97 -3.88
CA ASP A 115 -1.21 17.48 -2.73
C ASP A 115 -1.40 18.46 -1.56
N PRO A 116 -2.09 18.09 -0.46
CA PRO A 116 -2.11 18.94 0.72
C PRO A 116 -0.66 19.03 1.21
N VAL A 117 -0.13 20.26 1.15
CA VAL A 117 1.23 20.73 1.48
C VAL A 117 2.13 19.59 1.97
N ARG A 118 2.95 19.04 1.06
CA ARG A 118 4.04 18.15 1.47
C ARG A 118 4.96 18.92 2.41
N GLY A 119 5.07 18.46 3.65
CA GLY A 119 6.16 18.86 4.54
C GLY A 119 7.51 18.45 3.94
N GLU A 120 8.59 18.93 4.56
CA GLU A 120 9.97 18.62 4.16
C GLU A 120 10.15 17.11 3.92
N THR A 121 10.75 16.80 2.79
CA THR A 121 11.07 15.44 2.36
C THR A 121 11.93 14.73 3.38
N PHE A 122 11.65 13.44 3.61
CA PHE A 122 12.58 12.57 4.31
C PHE A 122 13.86 12.45 3.47
N HIS A 123 14.83 13.32 3.75
CA HIS A 123 16.21 13.16 3.37
C HIS A 123 16.91 12.42 4.51
N TRP A 124 17.35 11.20 4.22
CA TRP A 124 18.27 10.47 5.09
C TRP A 124 19.68 10.97 4.82
N ASP A 125 20.27 11.63 5.82
CA ASP A 125 21.60 12.24 5.79
C ASP A 125 22.69 11.33 6.36
N GLY A 126 22.38 10.05 6.59
CA GLY A 126 23.27 9.12 7.28
C GLY A 126 23.15 9.13 8.81
N SER A 127 22.31 9.99 9.40
CA SER A 127 22.15 10.08 10.86
C SER A 127 20.98 9.26 11.41
N THR A 128 21.11 8.85 12.68
CA THR A 128 20.07 8.21 13.49
C THR A 128 18.96 9.22 13.80
N LYS A 129 17.95 9.33 12.94
CA LYS A 129 16.75 10.12 13.29
C LYS A 129 15.95 9.36 14.33
N LYS A 130 15.59 10.05 15.43
CA LYS A 130 14.62 9.50 16.39
C LYS A 130 13.36 9.08 15.61
N PRO A 131 12.71 7.96 15.97
CA PRO A 131 11.38 7.63 15.43
C PRO A 131 10.49 8.86 15.51
N ARG A 132 9.60 9.08 14.52
CA ARG A 132 8.58 10.15 14.61
C ARG A 132 7.96 10.07 16.01
N GLU A 133 7.78 11.21 16.70
CA GLU A 133 7.06 11.20 17.97
C GLU A 133 5.68 10.56 17.74
N GLY A 134 5.38 9.48 18.46
CA GLY A 134 4.21 8.65 18.22
C GLY A 134 4.40 7.54 17.18
N ALA A 135 5.62 7.20 16.76
CA ALA A 135 5.92 5.98 16.01
C ALA A 135 5.70 4.77 16.91
N ILE A 136 5.05 3.75 16.35
CA ILE A 136 4.16 2.95 17.16
C ILE A 136 4.51 1.49 17.36
N ALA A 137 5.65 1.03 16.85
CA ALA A 137 6.16 -0.34 16.95
C ALA A 137 5.53 -1.15 18.11
N TRP A 138 4.38 -1.76 17.78
CA TRP A 138 3.35 -2.21 18.75
C TRP A 138 3.67 -3.53 19.42
N ILE A 139 4.76 -4.16 18.98
CA ILE A 139 5.20 -5.47 19.43
C ILE A 139 6.59 -5.21 19.98
N GLU A 140 6.80 -5.53 21.26
CA GLU A 140 8.15 -5.75 21.82
C GLU A 140 8.75 -6.97 21.12
N GLY A 141 9.01 -6.85 19.82
CA GLY A 141 9.79 -7.82 19.07
C GLY A 141 11.19 -7.86 19.68
N PRO A 142 11.92 -8.97 19.53
CA PRO A 142 13.27 -9.08 20.04
C PRO A 142 14.08 -7.86 19.59
N ALA A 143 14.77 -7.25 20.57
CA ALA A 143 15.53 -6.01 20.38
C ALA A 143 16.33 -6.06 19.09
N ALA A 144 16.41 -4.94 18.39
CA ALA A 144 17.17 -4.87 17.16
C ALA A 144 18.61 -5.37 17.40
N THR A 145 18.96 -6.52 16.82
CA THR A 145 20.36 -6.87 16.66
C THR A 145 20.94 -5.79 15.76
N ALA A 146 22.05 -5.18 16.17
CA ALA A 146 22.75 -4.17 15.37
C ALA A 146 22.81 -4.63 13.91
N ASP A 147 22.28 -3.82 12.99
CA ASP A 147 22.41 -4.12 11.56
C ASP A 147 23.91 -4.18 11.27
N SER A 148 24.37 -5.32 10.76
CA SER A 148 25.77 -5.48 10.32
C SER A 148 26.11 -4.57 9.12
N GLY A 149 25.14 -3.80 8.62
CA GLY A 149 25.23 -2.93 7.45
C GLY A 149 25.11 -3.69 6.13
N ARG A 150 25.07 -5.03 6.18
CA ARG A 150 25.15 -5.92 5.01
C ARG A 150 23.79 -6.33 4.44
N SER A 151 22.71 -6.27 5.23
CA SER A 151 21.39 -6.64 4.74
C SER A 151 20.74 -5.47 3.99
N LEU A 152 20.13 -5.76 2.84
CA LEU A 152 19.27 -4.83 2.09
C LEU A 152 17.78 -5.07 2.38
N GLU A 153 17.48 -5.91 3.38
CA GLU A 153 16.13 -6.31 3.69
C GLU A 153 15.53 -5.54 4.88
N PRO A 154 14.22 -5.23 4.83
CA PRO A 154 13.51 -4.54 5.90
C PRO A 154 13.32 -5.43 7.14
N GLN A 155 14.30 -5.47 8.04
CA GLN A 155 14.29 -6.40 9.17
C GLN A 155 13.17 -6.11 10.17
N ASN A 156 12.93 -4.85 10.51
CA ASN A 156 11.88 -4.47 11.46
C ASN A 156 10.47 -4.82 10.95
N LEU A 157 10.21 -4.73 9.65
CA LEU A 157 8.96 -5.18 9.06
C LEU A 157 8.76 -6.69 9.24
N TYR A 158 9.82 -7.48 9.03
CA TYR A 158 9.78 -8.93 9.22
C TYR A 158 9.81 -9.36 10.69
N ARG A 159 10.37 -8.54 11.59
CA ARG A 159 10.36 -8.81 13.04
C ARG A 159 8.97 -8.78 13.62
N VAL A 160 8.09 -7.91 13.12
CA VAL A 160 6.65 -7.93 13.48
C VAL A 160 6.04 -9.30 13.15
N MET A 161 6.50 -9.97 12.09
CA MET A 161 6.07 -11.31 11.70
C MET A 161 6.87 -12.42 12.41
N GLY A 162 7.80 -12.08 13.32
CA GLY A 162 8.80 -12.99 13.89
C GLY A 162 8.23 -14.11 14.76
N GLU A 163 7.08 -13.89 15.38
CA GLU A 163 6.32 -14.91 16.13
C GLU A 163 5.70 -15.99 15.21
N ASN A 164 5.72 -15.78 13.89
CA ASN A 164 5.34 -16.76 12.88
C ASN A 164 6.41 -16.83 11.76
N PRO A 165 7.49 -17.61 11.96
CA PRO A 165 8.61 -17.69 11.02
C PRO A 165 8.20 -18.12 9.60
N GLU A 166 7.21 -19.00 9.45
CA GLU A 166 6.71 -19.45 8.16
C GLU A 166 6.06 -18.29 7.38
N ALA A 167 5.18 -17.53 8.03
CA ALA A 167 4.56 -16.35 7.42
C ALA A 167 5.60 -15.28 7.06
N ARG A 168 6.60 -15.06 7.92
CA ARG A 168 7.72 -14.16 7.66
C ARG A 168 8.50 -14.58 6.41
N ASP A 169 8.85 -15.85 6.30
CA ASP A 169 9.67 -16.35 5.20
C ASP A 169 8.90 -16.32 3.87
N LEU A 170 7.60 -16.66 3.88
CA LEU A 170 6.72 -16.45 2.73
C LEU A 170 6.62 -14.97 2.33
N ALA A 171 6.53 -14.05 3.30
CA ALA A 171 6.51 -12.62 3.00
C ALA A 171 7.81 -12.15 2.35
N ARG A 172 8.97 -12.67 2.79
CA ARG A 172 10.28 -12.38 2.19
C ARG A 172 10.37 -12.91 0.76
N GLU A 173 9.99 -14.17 0.54
CA GLU A 173 9.98 -14.76 -0.79
C GLU A 173 9.06 -14.02 -1.75
N TRP A 174 7.88 -13.64 -1.28
CA TRP A 174 6.93 -12.87 -2.06
C TRP A 174 7.48 -11.49 -2.43
N ARG A 175 8.12 -10.79 -1.48
CA ARG A 175 8.79 -9.52 -1.77
C ARG A 175 9.89 -9.67 -2.83
N CYS A 176 10.73 -10.69 -2.69
CA CYS A 176 11.78 -11.01 -3.65
C CYS A 176 11.18 -11.30 -5.03
N TYR A 177 10.09 -12.06 -5.11
CA TYR A 177 9.36 -12.30 -6.35
C TYR A 177 8.88 -11.00 -6.99
N GLN A 178 8.37 -10.05 -6.20
CA GLN A 178 7.87 -8.78 -6.73
C GLN A 178 9.01 -7.89 -7.25
N LEU A 179 10.20 -7.92 -6.66
CA LEU A 179 11.31 -7.03 -7.04
C LEU A 179 12.27 -7.61 -8.08
N ARG A 180 12.19 -8.92 -8.37
CA ARG A 180 13.05 -9.56 -9.38
C ARG A 180 12.77 -9.03 -10.79
N ALA A 181 13.80 -9.10 -11.65
CA ALA A 181 13.66 -8.71 -13.05
C ALA A 181 12.59 -9.55 -13.78
N THR A 182 11.95 -8.89 -14.74
CA THR A 182 10.93 -9.44 -15.65
C THR A 182 11.40 -9.24 -17.09
N THR A 183 10.58 -9.65 -18.05
CA THR A 183 10.84 -9.44 -19.48
C THR A 183 10.77 -7.96 -19.86
N ALA A 184 9.76 -7.22 -19.39
CA ALA A 184 9.64 -5.79 -19.67
C ALA A 184 10.45 -4.87 -18.72
N LEU A 185 10.60 -5.24 -17.45
CA LEU A 185 11.18 -4.37 -16.42
C LEU A 185 12.31 -5.07 -15.67
N ASP A 186 13.50 -4.46 -15.66
CA ASP A 186 14.62 -4.94 -14.87
C ASP A 186 14.41 -4.71 -13.36
N ALA A 187 15.26 -5.32 -12.53
CA ALA A 187 15.14 -5.22 -11.08
C ALA A 187 15.35 -3.78 -10.57
N ARG A 188 16.19 -2.98 -11.23
CA ARG A 188 16.49 -1.59 -10.85
C ARG A 188 15.27 -0.70 -11.10
N GLN A 189 14.62 -0.84 -12.25
CA GLN A 189 13.40 -0.12 -12.60
C GLN A 189 12.25 -0.49 -11.66
N ARG A 190 12.11 -1.77 -11.29
CA ARG A 190 11.12 -2.20 -10.28
C ARG A 190 11.39 -1.59 -8.90
N MET A 191 12.66 -1.47 -8.49
CA MET A 191 13.03 -0.75 -7.27
C MET A 191 12.77 0.76 -7.36
N ARG A 192 12.95 1.40 -8.52
CA ARG A 192 12.58 2.82 -8.73
C ARG A 192 11.07 3.04 -8.61
N ILE A 193 10.26 2.14 -9.18
CA ILE A 193 8.80 2.14 -9.01
C ILE A 193 8.45 1.94 -7.52
N ALA A 194 9.18 1.06 -6.82
CA ALA A 194 8.99 0.84 -5.40
C ALA A 194 9.24 2.08 -4.53
N LEU A 195 10.33 2.81 -4.83
CA LEU A 195 10.62 4.09 -4.18
C LEU A 195 9.54 5.14 -4.49
N PHE A 196 9.11 5.23 -5.75
CA PHE A 196 8.05 6.15 -6.19
C PHE A 196 6.73 5.91 -5.46
N ILE A 197 6.27 4.66 -5.38
CA ILE A 197 5.03 4.30 -4.68
C ILE A 197 5.17 4.55 -3.17
N SER A 198 6.34 4.24 -2.60
CA SER A 198 6.61 4.52 -1.17
C SER A 198 6.58 6.02 -0.87
N GLY A 199 7.06 6.84 -1.80
CA GLY A 199 6.95 8.31 -1.74
C GLY A 199 5.50 8.79 -1.78
N TRP A 200 4.66 8.23 -2.66
CA TRP A 200 3.23 8.51 -2.71
C TRP A 200 2.51 8.14 -1.41
N ASN A 201 2.80 6.96 -0.87
CA ASN A 201 2.24 6.49 0.39
C ASN A 201 2.87 7.17 1.62
N ARG A 202 3.89 8.04 1.43
CA ARG A 202 4.65 8.74 2.49
C ARG A 202 5.17 7.78 3.56
N CYS A 203 5.65 6.61 3.12
CA CYS A 203 6.17 5.55 3.98
C CYS A 203 7.68 5.69 4.17
N ASP A 204 8.11 6.47 5.17
CA ASP A 204 9.54 6.72 5.47
C ASP A 204 10.34 5.42 5.57
N TYR A 205 9.76 4.37 6.16
CA TYR A 205 10.41 3.07 6.33
C TYR A 205 10.75 2.41 4.99
N SER A 206 9.79 2.35 4.06
CA SER A 206 10.04 1.78 2.73
C SER A 206 10.90 2.70 1.86
N ILE A 207 10.72 4.03 1.98
CA ILE A 207 11.57 5.02 1.30
C ILE A 207 13.05 4.79 1.67
N TYR A 208 13.36 4.65 2.97
CA TYR A 208 14.71 4.38 3.45
C TYR A 208 15.32 3.15 2.79
N TRP A 209 14.62 2.02 2.79
CA TRP A 209 15.14 0.76 2.25
C TRP A 209 15.38 0.80 0.74
N TYR A 210 14.43 1.35 -0.02
CA TYR A 210 14.59 1.46 -1.47
C TYR A 210 15.65 2.50 -1.86
N GLN A 211 15.78 3.62 -1.15
CA GLN A 211 16.87 4.58 -1.35
C GLN A 211 18.24 3.96 -1.06
N ARG A 212 18.38 3.22 0.05
CA ARG A 212 19.62 2.52 0.39
C ARG A 212 20.01 1.51 -0.68
N ALA A 213 19.07 0.67 -1.12
CA ALA A 213 19.31 -0.33 -2.16
C ALA A 213 19.72 0.31 -3.49
N LEU A 214 18.99 1.33 -3.96
CA LEU A 214 19.29 2.01 -5.21
C LEU A 214 20.60 2.82 -5.14
N THR A 215 20.93 3.40 -3.98
CA THR A 215 22.23 4.08 -3.78
C THR A 215 23.39 3.10 -3.94
N GLN A 216 23.28 1.88 -3.39
CA GLN A 216 24.30 0.84 -3.59
C GLN A 216 24.44 0.40 -5.05
N LEU A 217 23.38 0.56 -5.85
CA LEU A 217 23.39 0.30 -7.29
C LEU A 217 23.92 1.49 -8.12
N GLY A 218 24.33 2.57 -7.47
CA GLY A 218 24.87 3.78 -8.12
C GLY A 218 23.80 4.66 -8.75
N GLU A 219 22.57 4.67 -8.22
CA GLU A 219 21.48 5.52 -8.69
C GLU A 219 21.76 7.01 -8.40
N ASP A 220 21.32 7.88 -9.31
CA ASP A 220 21.48 9.33 -9.17
C ASP A 220 20.71 9.88 -7.96
N GLN A 221 21.37 10.69 -7.14
CA GLN A 221 20.80 11.21 -5.89
C GLN A 221 19.61 12.16 -6.12
N SER A 222 19.62 12.93 -7.22
CA SER A 222 18.50 13.82 -7.55
C SER A 222 17.26 13.01 -7.96
N LEU A 223 17.46 11.93 -8.70
CA LEU A 223 16.41 10.97 -9.04
C LEU A 223 15.87 10.29 -7.78
N LEU A 224 16.72 9.83 -6.87
CA LEU A 224 16.28 9.23 -5.60
C LEU A 224 15.43 10.19 -4.76
N ALA A 225 15.86 11.45 -4.63
CA ALA A 225 15.12 12.47 -3.91
C ALA A 225 13.75 12.76 -4.55
N ARG A 226 13.68 12.70 -5.88
CA ARG A 226 12.45 12.89 -6.65
C ARG A 226 11.50 11.70 -6.51
N LEU A 227 11.99 10.47 -6.61
CA LEU A 227 11.18 9.27 -6.43
C LEU A 227 10.70 9.12 -4.98
N ALA A 228 11.52 9.49 -3.97
CA ALA A 228 11.11 9.50 -2.56
C ALA A 228 9.99 10.51 -2.28
N GLN A 229 9.82 11.49 -3.16
CA GLN A 229 8.67 12.39 -3.17
C GLN A 229 7.46 11.77 -3.88
N GLY A 230 7.52 10.58 -4.47
CA GLY A 230 6.45 10.12 -5.37
C GLY A 230 6.31 11.01 -6.60
N LYS A 231 7.39 11.63 -7.08
CA LYS A 231 7.43 12.32 -8.38
C LYS A 231 8.12 11.39 -9.37
N ALA A 232 7.49 11.17 -10.53
CA ALA A 232 8.08 10.37 -11.60
C ALA A 232 9.33 11.07 -12.15
N PRO A 233 10.30 10.34 -12.74
CA PRO A 233 11.47 10.92 -13.40
C PRO A 233 11.09 12.03 -14.40
N GLU A 234 12.00 12.99 -14.62
CA GLU A 234 11.79 14.03 -15.63
C GLU A 234 12.02 13.49 -17.04
N ASN A 235 11.37 14.12 -18.02
CA ASN A 235 11.55 13.82 -19.44
C ASN A 235 11.33 12.35 -19.83
N LEU A 236 10.43 11.66 -19.12
CA LEU A 236 10.00 10.32 -19.52
C LEU A 236 9.22 10.39 -20.84
N GLY A 237 9.47 9.42 -21.71
CA GLY A 237 8.69 9.17 -22.91
C GLY A 237 8.46 7.68 -23.11
N GLY A 238 7.49 7.34 -23.96
CA GLY A 238 7.17 5.96 -24.31
C GLY A 238 6.79 5.10 -23.10
N LEU A 239 7.37 3.90 -23.05
CA LEU A 239 7.05 2.87 -22.05
C LEU A 239 7.23 3.35 -20.60
N ASP A 240 8.34 4.00 -20.27
CA ASP A 240 8.61 4.41 -18.89
C ASP A 240 7.58 5.41 -18.36
N GLN A 241 7.12 6.34 -19.21
CA GLN A 241 6.08 7.29 -18.82
C GLN A 241 4.79 6.56 -18.44
N LEU A 242 4.37 5.60 -19.26
CA LEU A 242 3.15 4.82 -19.03
C LEU A 242 3.26 3.93 -17.79
N VAL A 243 4.44 3.35 -17.53
CA VAL A 243 4.71 2.54 -16.34
C VAL A 243 4.53 3.35 -15.06
N PHE A 244 5.12 4.55 -14.98
CA PHE A 244 4.97 5.42 -13.81
C PHE A 244 3.55 5.98 -13.66
N GLN A 245 2.88 6.30 -14.78
CA GLN A 245 1.47 6.73 -14.76
C GLN A 245 0.56 5.61 -14.26
N HIS A 246 0.78 4.38 -14.69
CA HIS A 246 0.01 3.22 -14.23
C HIS A 246 0.26 2.92 -12.75
N ALA A 247 1.52 2.96 -12.30
CA ALA A 247 1.86 2.85 -10.88
C ALA A 247 1.19 3.93 -10.01
N ALA A 248 1.16 5.18 -10.48
CA ALA A 248 0.50 6.29 -9.79
C ALA A 248 -1.02 6.07 -9.69
N ARG A 249 -1.64 5.68 -10.81
CA ARG A 249 -3.08 5.38 -10.90
C ARG A 249 -3.48 4.27 -9.92
N LEU A 250 -2.77 3.14 -9.92
CA LEU A 250 -3.03 2.03 -9.02
C LEU A 250 -2.82 2.41 -7.55
N THR A 251 -1.92 3.34 -7.27
CA THR A 251 -1.65 3.77 -5.89
C THR A 251 -2.76 4.69 -5.35
N GLN A 252 -3.21 5.66 -6.16
CA GLN A 252 -4.16 6.69 -5.75
C GLN A 252 -5.62 6.31 -6.02
N GLU A 253 -5.95 6.01 -7.27
CA GLU A 253 -7.32 5.84 -7.75
C GLU A 253 -7.43 4.60 -8.66
N PRO A 254 -7.20 3.38 -8.15
CA PRO A 254 -7.17 2.17 -8.96
C PRO A 254 -8.45 1.96 -9.78
N TRP A 255 -9.61 2.37 -9.24
CA TRP A 255 -10.92 2.32 -9.90
C TRP A 255 -11.03 3.18 -11.17
N THR A 256 -10.07 4.06 -11.45
CA THR A 256 -10.02 4.85 -12.70
C THR A 256 -9.31 4.12 -13.84
N THR A 257 -8.78 2.92 -13.60
CA THR A 257 -8.16 2.08 -14.63
C THR A 257 -9.22 1.69 -15.66
N LYS A 258 -8.92 1.93 -16.94
CA LYS A 258 -9.81 1.59 -18.06
C LYS A 258 -9.10 0.71 -19.07
N GLU A 259 -9.89 0.07 -19.93
CA GLU A 259 -9.38 -0.78 -21.00
C GLU A 259 -8.43 0.00 -21.93
N GLU A 260 -8.71 1.28 -22.20
CA GLU A 260 -7.84 2.14 -23.03
C GLU A 260 -6.45 2.33 -22.43
N THR A 261 -6.34 2.44 -21.10
CA THR A 261 -5.06 2.56 -20.40
C THR A 261 -4.22 1.28 -20.53
N ILE A 262 -4.88 0.13 -20.47
CA ILE A 262 -4.21 -1.17 -20.66
C ILE A 262 -3.77 -1.32 -22.11
N GLU A 263 -4.57 -0.84 -23.05
CA GLU A 263 -4.22 -0.86 -24.46
C GLU A 263 -3.04 0.07 -24.79
N GLU A 264 -2.93 1.24 -24.16
CA GLU A 264 -1.75 2.10 -24.27
C GLU A 264 -0.47 1.38 -23.82
N LEU A 265 -0.54 0.60 -22.72
CA LEU A 265 0.57 -0.23 -22.24
C LEU A 265 0.94 -1.32 -23.25
N ARG A 266 -0.04 -1.98 -23.88
CA ARG A 266 0.21 -2.97 -24.93
C ARG A 266 0.85 -2.37 -26.17
N GLN A 267 0.35 -1.22 -26.62
CA GLN A 267 0.90 -0.50 -27.76
C GLN A 267 2.34 -0.01 -27.51
N ALA A 268 2.70 0.22 -26.24
CA ALA A 268 4.06 0.53 -25.82
C ALA A 268 4.97 -0.71 -25.65
N GLY A 269 4.44 -1.92 -25.89
CA GLY A 269 5.21 -3.16 -25.98
C GLY A 269 5.16 -4.07 -24.75
N LEU A 270 4.31 -3.81 -23.73
CA LEU A 270 4.07 -4.81 -22.69
C LEU A 270 3.10 -5.88 -23.20
N ASP A 271 3.39 -7.15 -22.90
CA ASP A 271 2.37 -8.19 -23.00
C ASP A 271 1.48 -8.23 -21.74
N ASP A 272 0.40 -9.02 -21.76
CA ASP A 272 -0.53 -9.13 -20.62
C ASP A 272 0.16 -9.63 -19.34
N LYS A 273 1.23 -10.43 -19.46
CA LYS A 273 1.99 -10.93 -18.31
C LYS A 273 2.83 -9.81 -17.70
N ASP A 274 3.47 -8.97 -18.51
CA ASP A 274 4.22 -7.82 -18.04
C ASP A 274 3.28 -6.80 -17.36
N ILE A 275 2.09 -6.55 -17.92
CA ILE A 275 1.06 -5.69 -17.33
C ILE A 275 0.57 -6.25 -15.98
N LEU A 276 0.32 -7.56 -15.91
CA LEU A 276 -0.03 -8.24 -14.66
C LEU A 276 1.09 -8.07 -13.62
N GLN A 277 2.35 -8.27 -14.01
CA GLN A 277 3.50 -8.17 -13.10
C GLN A 277 3.77 -6.73 -12.62
N LEU A 278 3.47 -5.73 -13.44
CA LEU A 278 3.49 -4.32 -13.03
C LEU A 278 2.35 -4.01 -12.05
N THR A 279 1.14 -4.50 -12.34
CA THR A 279 -0.03 -4.33 -11.49
C THR A 279 0.15 -5.00 -10.12
N MET A 280 0.72 -6.21 -10.11
CA MET A 280 1.08 -6.94 -8.89
C MET A 280 2.13 -6.19 -8.06
N LEU A 281 3.16 -5.63 -8.70
CA LEU A 281 4.18 -4.85 -8.03
C LEU A 281 3.57 -3.62 -7.32
N ALA A 282 2.81 -2.82 -8.07
CA ALA A 282 2.23 -1.59 -7.52
C ALA A 282 1.22 -1.86 -6.39
N SER A 283 0.39 -2.89 -6.57
CA SER A 283 -0.56 -3.35 -5.55
C SER A 283 0.16 -3.83 -4.31
N TYR A 284 1.20 -4.65 -4.47
CA TYR A 284 1.94 -5.25 -3.34
C TYR A 284 2.67 -4.18 -2.52
N LEU A 285 3.31 -3.21 -3.16
CA LEU A 285 3.98 -2.11 -2.46
C LEU A 285 2.98 -1.24 -1.68
N SER A 286 1.79 -1.02 -2.24
CA SER A 286 0.70 -0.34 -1.55
C SER A 286 0.23 -1.09 -0.29
N PHE A 287 0.26 -2.43 -0.33
CA PHE A 287 0.02 -3.30 0.83
C PHE A 287 1.16 -3.19 1.86
N GLU A 288 2.41 -3.39 1.42
CA GLU A 288 3.60 -3.39 2.29
C GLU A 288 3.72 -2.05 3.04
N ASN A 289 3.53 -0.92 2.35
CA ASN A 289 3.57 0.41 2.96
C ASN A 289 2.47 0.59 4.02
N ARG A 290 1.26 0.06 3.80
CA ARG A 290 0.16 0.13 4.77
C ARG A 290 0.41 -0.73 5.98
N VAL A 291 1.01 -1.91 5.81
CA VAL A 291 1.45 -2.73 6.95
C VAL A 291 2.50 -1.97 7.76
N ALA A 292 3.52 -1.41 7.11
CA ALA A 292 4.57 -0.65 7.80
C ALA A 292 4.01 0.57 8.56
N LEU A 293 3.14 1.36 7.92
CA LEU A 293 2.55 2.56 8.51
C LEU A 293 1.52 2.23 9.60
N GLY A 294 0.62 1.27 9.36
CA GLY A 294 -0.40 0.86 10.30
C GLY A 294 0.17 0.26 11.58
N LEU A 295 1.32 -0.43 11.47
CA LEU A 295 2.02 -1.00 12.62
C LEU A 295 3.10 -0.06 13.20
N GLY A 296 3.30 1.12 12.61
CA GLY A 296 4.28 2.08 13.10
C GLY A 296 5.71 1.55 13.09
N VAL A 297 6.08 0.75 12.09
CA VAL A 297 7.40 0.09 12.01
C VAL A 297 8.50 1.16 12.04
N ALA A 298 9.38 1.06 13.04
CA ALA A 298 10.46 2.02 13.23
C ALA A 298 11.57 1.82 12.17
N LEU A 299 12.22 2.92 11.80
CA LEU A 299 13.43 2.89 10.98
C LEU A 299 14.55 2.10 11.66
N GLU A 300 15.37 1.46 10.84
CA GLU A 300 16.56 0.72 11.27
C GLU A 300 17.77 1.62 11.09
N PHE A 301 18.59 1.72 12.14
CA PHE A 301 19.82 2.48 12.13
C PHE A 301 20.96 1.63 12.71
#